data_AF-A0A2V5W049-F1
#
_entry.id   AF-A0A2V5W049-F1
#
_cell.length_a   1.000
_cell.length_b   1.000
_cell.length_c   1.000
_cell.angle_alpha   90.00
_cell.angle_beta   90.00
_cell.angle_gamma   90.00
#
_symmetry.space_group_name_H-M   'P 1'
#
loop_
_entity.id
_entity.type
_entity.pdbx_description
1 polymer ?
#
loop_
_entity_poly.entity_id
_entity_poly.type
_entity_poly.pdbx_seq_one_letter_code
_entity_poly.pdbx_strand_id
1 'polypeptide(L)'
;MTVQAALVFVRRHGVVLESARGPVPNLAEAVAGNAISGSWWGHVKGREIFWLTRAVRDSSDVLVCRLVGGKVTYVHRRLWPALVRLAPEFSRGAVAALREVHTPSGRHVLRVVPFPQWVPPEVKRQARRLSEAQATRALLSRTVLGRFGCSR
;
A
#
# COMPACT_ATOMS: atom_id res chain seq x y z
N MET A 1 10.47 2.24 -16.48
CA MET A 1 9.53 1.22 -15.93
C MET A 1 8.14 1.49 -16.49
N THR A 2 7.37 0.47 -16.87
CA THR A 2 5.98 0.64 -17.33
C THR A 2 4.98 0.52 -16.17
N VAL A 3 3.73 0.95 -16.37
CA VAL A 3 2.65 0.76 -15.38
C VAL A 3 2.46 -0.71 -15.04
N GLN A 4 2.45 -1.59 -16.04
CA GLN A 4 2.35 -3.04 -15.83
C GLN A 4 3.51 -3.57 -14.99
N ALA A 5 4.75 -3.14 -15.26
CA ALA A 5 5.90 -3.53 -14.46
C ALA A 5 5.79 -3.05 -13.00
N ALA A 6 5.27 -1.84 -12.76
CA ALA A 6 5.02 -1.32 -11.42
C ALA A 6 3.95 -2.13 -10.67
N LEU A 7 2.86 -2.53 -11.33
CA LEU A 7 1.83 -3.39 -10.74
C LEU A 7 2.36 -4.80 -10.44
N VAL A 8 3.17 -5.37 -11.34
CA VAL A 8 3.87 -6.65 -11.10
C VAL A 8 4.80 -6.54 -9.90
N PHE A 9 5.52 -5.43 -9.75
CA PHE A 9 6.36 -5.16 -8.58
C PHE A 9 5.54 -5.17 -7.29
N VAL A 10 4.41 -4.43 -7.25
CA VAL A 10 3.50 -4.42 -6.09
C VAL A 10 2.92 -5.82 -5.82
N ARG A 11 2.51 -6.56 -6.84
CA ARG A 11 2.03 -7.95 -6.69
C ARG A 11 3.08 -8.88 -6.10
N ARG A 12 4.31 -8.80 -6.62
CA ARG A 12 5.45 -9.63 -6.20
C ARG A 12 5.76 -9.42 -4.72
N HIS A 13 5.91 -8.17 -4.29
CA HIS A 13 6.27 -7.84 -2.91
C HIS A 13 5.07 -7.90 -1.95
N GLY A 14 3.87 -7.59 -2.44
CA GLY A 14 2.62 -7.61 -1.67
C GLY A 14 2.40 -6.34 -0.86
N VAL A 15 3.38 -5.93 -0.06
CA VAL A 15 3.40 -4.66 0.68
C VAL A 15 4.58 -3.83 0.17
N VAL A 16 4.31 -2.61 -0.28
CA VAL A 16 5.30 -1.72 -0.90
C VAL A 16 5.06 -0.29 -0.39
N LEU A 17 6.11 0.42 0.01
CA LEU A 17 6.00 1.86 0.29
C LEU A 17 5.94 2.65 -1.02
N GLU A 18 5.24 3.78 -1.06
CA GLU A 18 5.22 4.61 -2.26
C GLU A 18 6.62 5.18 -2.58
N SER A 19 7.23 5.86 -1.60
CA SER A 19 8.53 6.50 -1.78
C SER A 19 9.37 6.60 -0.49
N ALA A 20 8.83 6.14 0.64
CA ALA A 20 9.52 6.23 1.92
C ALA A 20 10.45 5.03 2.13
N ARG A 21 11.54 5.24 2.88
CA ARG A 21 12.42 4.15 3.34
C ARG A 21 11.79 3.41 4.51
N GLY A 22 12.00 2.10 4.60
CA GLY A 22 11.42 1.26 5.64
C GLY A 22 11.77 -0.22 5.45
N PRO A 23 11.13 -1.13 6.21
CA PRO A 23 11.43 -2.56 6.18
C PRO A 23 10.87 -3.29 4.95
N VAL A 24 10.25 -2.56 4.03
CA VAL A 24 9.70 -3.07 2.77
C VAL A 24 10.26 -2.26 1.60
N PRO A 25 10.29 -2.83 0.39
CA PRO A 25 10.67 -2.08 -0.81
C PRO A 25 9.76 -0.87 -1.02
N ASN A 26 10.25 0.14 -1.75
CA ASN A 26 9.44 1.25 -2.20
C ASN A 26 9.46 1.41 -3.72
N LEU A 27 8.35 1.92 -4.27
CA LEU A 27 8.18 2.04 -5.72
C LEU A 27 9.10 3.12 -6.32
N ALA A 28 9.27 4.26 -5.65
CA ALA A 28 10.11 5.35 -6.16
C ALA A 28 11.56 4.91 -6.44
N GLU A 29 12.20 4.21 -5.49
CA GLU A 29 13.55 3.67 -5.68
C GLU A 29 13.58 2.53 -6.72
N ALA A 30 12.53 1.71 -6.79
CA ALA A 30 12.42 0.69 -7.84
C ALA A 30 12.33 1.29 -9.25
N VAL A 31 11.66 2.43 -9.41
CA VAL A 31 11.61 3.21 -10.66
C VAL A 31 12.96 3.87 -10.93
N ALA A 32 13.59 4.42 -9.90
CA ALA A 32 14.91 5.04 -10.02
C ALA A 32 15.99 4.04 -10.44
N GLY A 33 15.89 2.80 -9.96
CA GLY A 33 16.91 1.75 -10.12
C GLY A 33 18.00 1.80 -9.04
N ASN A 34 17.94 2.79 -8.14
CA ASN A 34 18.89 3.01 -7.06
C ASN A 34 18.20 3.68 -5.87
N ALA A 35 18.89 3.72 -4.73
CA ALA A 35 18.42 4.48 -3.57
C ALA A 35 18.35 5.98 -3.91
N ILE A 36 17.30 6.66 -3.44
CA ILE A 36 17.12 8.10 -3.65
C ILE A 36 17.57 8.85 -2.39
N SER A 37 18.55 9.73 -2.53
CA SER A 37 18.91 10.71 -1.50
C SER A 37 18.04 11.95 -1.60
N GLY A 38 17.35 12.31 -0.52
CA GLY A 38 16.50 13.52 -0.48
C GLY A 38 15.13 13.31 -1.13
N SER A 39 14.58 14.36 -1.73
CA SER A 39 13.23 14.35 -2.32
C SER A 39 13.25 13.76 -3.73
N TRP A 40 12.42 12.75 -3.99
CA TRP A 40 12.29 12.16 -5.32
C TRP A 40 11.75 13.14 -6.37
N TRP A 41 11.10 14.23 -5.94
CA TRP A 41 10.59 15.28 -6.85
C TRP A 41 11.69 15.94 -7.68
N GLY A 42 12.90 16.08 -7.12
CA GLY A 42 14.06 16.64 -7.83
C GLY A 42 14.91 15.60 -8.57
N HIS A 43 14.55 14.32 -8.49
CA HIS A 43 15.29 13.26 -9.17
C HIS A 43 15.11 13.34 -10.69
N VAL A 44 16.11 12.92 -11.46
CA VAL A 44 16.02 12.88 -12.95
C VAL A 44 14.82 12.05 -13.45
N LYS A 45 14.41 11.05 -12.67
CA LYS A 45 13.21 10.24 -12.92
C LYS A 45 11.94 10.73 -12.20
N GLY A 46 11.94 11.92 -11.63
CA GLY A 46 10.84 12.45 -10.82
C GLY A 46 9.50 12.43 -11.53
N ARG A 47 9.46 12.86 -12.80
CA ARG A 47 8.23 12.79 -13.63
C ARG A 47 7.74 11.35 -13.81
N GLU A 48 8.65 10.42 -14.09
CA GLU A 48 8.34 8.99 -14.23
C GLU A 48 7.77 8.40 -12.92
N ILE A 49 8.39 8.72 -11.79
CA ILE A 49 7.93 8.32 -10.45
C ILE A 49 6.53 8.87 -10.18
N PHE A 50 6.29 10.16 -10.45
CA PHE A 50 4.98 10.77 -10.28
C PHE A 50 3.91 10.03 -11.09
N TRP A 51 4.13 9.84 -12.39
CA TRP A 51 3.14 9.17 -13.25
C TRP A 51 2.86 7.72 -12.81
N LEU A 52 3.90 6.96 -12.47
CA LEU A 52 3.74 5.57 -12.05
C LEU A 52 3.05 5.44 -10.69
N THR A 53 3.33 6.34 -9.73
CA THR A 53 2.61 6.32 -8.44
C THR A 53 1.13 6.61 -8.61
N ARG A 54 0.73 7.54 -9.50
CA ARG A 54 -0.69 7.79 -9.83
C ARG A 54 -1.35 6.56 -10.45
N ALA A 55 -0.71 5.96 -11.46
CA ALA A 55 -1.24 4.78 -12.13
C ALA A 55 -1.40 3.57 -11.18
N VAL A 56 -0.46 3.38 -10.24
CA VAL A 56 -0.56 2.32 -9.23
C VAL A 56 -1.67 2.59 -8.23
N ARG A 57 -1.87 3.85 -7.82
CA ARG A 57 -2.96 4.24 -6.90
C ARG A 57 -4.35 4.05 -7.50
N ASP A 58 -4.48 4.22 -8.80
CA ASP A 58 -5.75 4.07 -9.54
C ASP A 58 -6.13 2.61 -9.78
N SER A 59 -5.20 1.67 -9.58
CA SER A 59 -5.46 0.24 -9.78
C SER A 59 -6.45 -0.33 -8.77
N SER A 60 -7.46 -1.05 -9.27
CA SER A 60 -8.40 -1.82 -8.46
C SER A 60 -7.74 -2.96 -7.67
N ASP A 61 -6.52 -3.35 -8.02
CA ASP A 61 -5.76 -4.42 -7.37
C ASP A 61 -4.91 -3.92 -6.21
N VAL A 62 -4.93 -2.62 -5.93
CA VAL A 62 -4.09 -1.96 -4.92
C VAL A 62 -4.94 -1.21 -3.90
N LEU A 63 -4.73 -1.56 -2.63
CA LEU A 63 -5.14 -0.72 -1.51
C LEU A 63 -4.00 0.26 -1.24
N VAL A 64 -4.32 1.55 -1.21
CA VAL A 64 -3.40 2.59 -0.72
C VAL A 64 -3.81 2.92 0.71
N CYS A 65 -2.90 2.82 1.67
CA CYS A 65 -3.16 3.06 3.08
C CYS A 65 -1.92 3.59 3.80
N ARG A 66 -1.92 3.60 5.14
CA ARG A 66 -0.79 4.05 5.98
C ARG A 66 -0.28 2.95 6.92
N LEU A 67 -0.22 1.73 6.41
CA LEU A 67 0.07 0.52 7.19
C LEU A 67 1.49 0.52 7.80
N VAL A 68 2.51 0.91 7.03
CA VAL A 68 3.91 0.81 7.48
C VAL A 68 4.38 2.14 8.05
N GLY A 69 4.40 2.23 9.38
CA GLY A 69 4.91 3.42 10.11
C GLY A 69 4.21 4.72 9.72
N GLY A 70 2.92 4.67 9.37
CA GLY A 70 2.15 5.84 8.96
C GLY A 70 2.44 6.34 7.53
N LYS A 71 3.33 5.69 6.78
CA LYS A 71 3.74 6.09 5.42
C LYS A 71 2.77 5.53 4.37
N VAL A 72 2.61 6.24 3.26
CA VAL A 72 1.80 5.75 2.13
C VAL A 72 2.33 4.38 1.70
N THR A 73 1.45 3.39 1.80
CA THR A 73 1.74 1.98 1.57
C THR A 73 0.75 1.43 0.55
N TYR A 74 1.25 0.68 -0.42
CA TYR A 74 0.47 -0.13 -1.34
C TYR A 74 0.37 -1.57 -0.81
N VAL A 75 -0.84 -2.10 -0.75
CA VAL A 75 -1.12 -3.49 -0.41
C VAL A 75 -1.86 -4.14 -1.57
N HIS A 76 -1.23 -5.13 -2.20
CA HIS A 76 -1.84 -5.87 -3.30
C HIS A 76 -3.04 -6.70 -2.83
N ARG A 77 -4.08 -6.82 -3.68
CA ARG A 77 -5.35 -7.50 -3.37
C ARG A 77 -5.23 -8.92 -2.81
N ARG A 78 -4.18 -9.66 -3.19
CA ARG A 78 -3.90 -11.02 -2.67
C ARG A 78 -3.73 -11.05 -1.15
N LEU A 79 -3.36 -9.92 -0.53
CA LEU A 79 -3.14 -9.79 0.91
C LEU A 79 -4.33 -9.15 1.64
N TRP A 80 -5.34 -8.65 0.93
CA TRP A 80 -6.47 -7.99 1.60
C TRP A 80 -7.22 -8.88 2.59
N PRO A 81 -7.50 -10.18 2.30
CA PRO A 81 -8.14 -11.05 3.29
C PRO A 81 -7.33 -11.17 4.59
N ALA A 82 -6.02 -11.31 4.48
CA ALA A 82 -5.12 -11.38 5.63
C ALA A 82 -5.08 -10.04 6.39
N LEU A 83 -4.96 -8.92 5.67
CA LEU A 83 -5.01 -7.58 6.27
C LEU A 83 -6.33 -7.32 7.00
N VAL A 84 -7.46 -7.71 6.41
CA VAL A 84 -8.79 -7.55 7.01
C VAL A 84 -8.93 -8.45 8.24
N ARG A 85 -8.39 -9.68 8.21
CA ARG A 85 -8.43 -10.59 9.36
C ARG A 85 -7.65 -10.05 10.55
N LEU A 86 -6.52 -9.40 10.31
CA LEU A 86 -5.67 -8.78 11.33
C LEU A 86 -6.00 -7.30 11.58
N ALA A 87 -7.03 -6.74 10.93
CA ALA A 87 -7.36 -5.33 11.06
C ALA A 87 -7.52 -4.83 12.51
N PRO A 88 -8.04 -5.62 13.48
CA PRO A 88 -8.08 -5.22 14.89
C PRO A 88 -6.72 -4.97 15.54
N GLU A 89 -5.62 -5.50 14.99
CA GLU A 89 -4.25 -5.29 15.49
C GLU A 89 -3.64 -3.97 15.02
N PHE A 90 -4.33 -3.24 14.12
CA PHE A 90 -3.87 -1.98 13.57
C PHE A 90 -4.73 -0.81 14.02
N SER A 91 -4.15 0.38 14.06
CA SER A 91 -4.94 1.59 14.21
C SER A 91 -5.90 1.74 13.02
N ARG A 92 -7.11 2.26 13.27
CA ARG A 92 -8.13 2.45 12.21
C ARG A 92 -7.61 3.28 11.04
N GLY A 93 -6.73 4.25 11.32
CA GLY A 93 -6.09 5.08 10.30
C GLY A 93 -5.06 4.34 9.43
N ALA A 94 -4.37 3.33 9.98
CA ALA A 94 -3.37 2.55 9.24
C ALA A 94 -4.02 1.68 8.14
N VAL A 95 -5.23 1.16 8.40
CA VAL A 95 -6.01 0.33 7.47
C VAL A 95 -7.13 1.08 6.74
N ALA A 96 -7.22 2.40 6.90
CA ALA A 96 -8.12 3.22 6.09
C ALA A 96 -7.59 3.31 4.65
N ALA A 97 -8.49 3.20 3.67
CA ALA A 97 -8.12 3.36 2.27
C ALA A 97 -7.97 4.84 1.94
N LEU A 98 -6.88 5.19 1.26
CA LEU A 98 -6.65 6.48 0.65
C LEU A 98 -7.08 6.37 -0.82
N ARG A 99 -8.05 7.17 -1.24
CA ARG A 99 -8.51 7.24 -2.62
C ARG A 99 -8.23 8.62 -3.17
N GLU A 100 -7.67 8.68 -4.37
CA GLU A 100 -7.56 9.94 -5.09
C GLU A 100 -8.83 10.17 -5.87
N VAL A 101 -9.41 11.34 -5.68
CA VAL A 101 -10.58 11.79 -6.42
C VAL A 101 -10.15 12.98 -7.27
N HIS A 102 -10.36 12.88 -8.58
CA HIS A 102 -10.21 14.01 -9.48
C HIS A 102 -11.36 14.99 -9.21
N THR A 103 -11.06 16.22 -8.84
CA THR A 103 -12.06 17.28 -8.85
C THR A 103 -12.32 17.73 -10.29
N PRO A 104 -13.49 18.31 -10.58
CA PRO A 104 -13.77 18.93 -11.89
C PRO A 104 -12.72 19.98 -12.30
N SER A 105 -12.00 20.57 -11.34
CA SER A 105 -10.90 21.52 -11.55
C SER A 105 -9.52 20.87 -11.79
N GLY A 106 -9.44 19.54 -11.91
CA GLY A 106 -8.18 18.82 -12.15
C GLY A 106 -7.29 18.65 -10.90
N ARG A 107 -7.75 19.07 -9.72
CA ARG A 107 -7.02 18.85 -8.46
C ARG A 107 -7.27 17.43 -7.96
N HIS A 108 -6.21 16.72 -7.61
CA HIS A 108 -6.32 15.45 -6.90
C HIS A 108 -6.58 15.73 -5.42
N VAL A 109 -7.76 15.35 -4.93
CA VAL A 109 -8.07 15.39 -3.50
C VAL A 109 -7.98 13.99 -2.95
N LEU A 110 -7.23 13.83 -1.86
CA LEU A 110 -7.12 12.56 -1.15
C LEU A 110 -8.34 12.41 -0.24
N ARG A 111 -9.18 11.42 -0.53
CA ARG A 111 -10.31 11.01 0.31
C ARG A 111 -9.92 9.80 1.14
N VAL A 112 -10.19 9.86 2.43
CA VAL A 112 -10.02 8.71 3.34
C VAL A 112 -11.35 7.95 3.39
N VAL A 113 -11.30 6.65 3.10
CA VAL A 113 -12.43 5.72 3.26
C VAL A 113 -12.11 4.80 4.45
N PRO A 114 -12.81 4.95 5.59
CA PRO A 114 -12.45 4.23 6.81
C PRO A 114 -12.69 2.71 6.68
N PHE A 115 -11.95 1.92 7.43
CA PHE A 115 -12.24 0.50 7.59
C PHE A 115 -13.53 0.31 8.41
N PRO A 116 -14.42 -0.65 8.06
CA PRO A 116 -14.34 -1.62 6.96
C PRO A 116 -15.09 -1.20 5.68
N GLN A 117 -15.35 0.08 5.46
CA GLN A 117 -16.22 0.56 4.37
C GLN A 117 -15.66 0.24 2.97
N TRP A 118 -14.34 0.29 2.79
CA TRP A 118 -13.72 -0.02 1.50
C TRP A 118 -13.66 -1.51 1.17
N VAL A 119 -13.91 -2.39 2.14
CA VAL A 119 -13.64 -3.83 2.01
C VAL A 119 -14.71 -4.52 1.17
N PRO A 120 -14.36 -5.15 0.03
CA PRO A 120 -15.33 -5.88 -0.79
C PRO A 120 -15.97 -7.06 -0.02
N PRO A 121 -17.24 -7.41 -0.29
CA PRO A 121 -17.92 -8.52 0.39
C PRO A 121 -17.19 -9.86 0.30
N GLU A 122 -16.61 -10.18 -0.86
CA GLU A 122 -15.84 -11.40 -1.06
C GLU A 122 -14.59 -11.43 -0.16
N VAL A 123 -13.89 -10.31 -0.03
CA VAL A 123 -12.72 -10.18 0.85
C VAL A 123 -13.13 -10.38 2.31
N LYS A 124 -14.29 -9.85 2.74
CA LYS A 124 -14.83 -10.09 4.09
C LYS A 124 -15.07 -11.59 4.33
N ARG A 125 -15.64 -12.31 3.36
CA ARG A 125 -15.85 -13.76 3.46
C ARG A 125 -14.52 -14.52 3.54
N GLN A 126 -13.56 -14.19 2.69
CA GLN A 126 -12.23 -14.81 2.69
C GLN A 126 -11.49 -14.55 4.00
N ALA A 127 -11.54 -13.33 4.53
CA ALA A 127 -10.92 -12.96 5.79
C ALA A 127 -11.45 -13.80 6.96
N ARG A 128 -12.78 -14.01 7.03
CA ARG A 128 -13.41 -14.83 8.09
C ARG A 128 -12.97 -16.29 8.07
N ARG A 129 -12.49 -16.81 6.94
CA ARG A 129 -11.98 -18.19 6.80
C ARG A 129 -10.52 -18.35 7.23
N LEU A 130 -9.81 -17.25 7.46
CA LEU A 130 -8.41 -17.29 7.90
C LEU A 130 -8.33 -17.29 9.43
N SER A 131 -7.45 -18.14 9.97
CA SER A 131 -6.95 -17.92 11.33
C SER A 131 -6.00 -16.72 11.35
N GLU A 132 -5.80 -16.12 12.53
CA GLU A 132 -4.79 -15.07 12.72
C GLU A 132 -3.40 -15.57 12.32
N ALA A 133 -3.03 -16.79 12.71
CA ALA A 133 -1.75 -17.39 12.32
C ALA A 133 -1.58 -17.50 10.78
N GLN A 134 -2.63 -17.90 10.06
CA GLN A 134 -2.61 -17.95 8.59
C GLN A 134 -2.48 -16.55 7.98
N ALA A 135 -3.23 -15.58 8.50
CA ALA A 135 -3.19 -14.19 8.04
C ALA A 135 -1.82 -13.55 8.30
N THR A 136 -1.26 -13.75 9.49
CA THR A 136 0.07 -13.29 9.88
C THR A 136 1.13 -13.88 8.96
N ARG A 137 1.12 -15.19 8.72
CA ARG A 137 2.04 -15.83 7.77
C ARG A 137 1.91 -15.25 6.36
N ALA A 138 0.69 -14.96 5.90
CA ALA A 138 0.47 -14.36 4.58
C ALA A 138 1.10 -12.96 4.46
N LEU A 139 0.92 -12.12 5.49
CA LEU A 139 1.50 -10.76 5.52
C LEU A 139 3.02 -10.77 5.74
N LEU A 140 3.53 -11.66 6.60
CA LEU A 140 4.96 -11.75 6.94
C LEU A 140 5.80 -12.47 5.90
N SER A 141 5.21 -13.30 5.04
CA SER A 141 5.94 -14.12 4.05
C SER A 141 6.93 -13.36 3.17
N ARG A 142 6.83 -12.02 3.09
CA ARG A 142 7.81 -11.12 2.45
C ARG A 142 7.97 -9.75 3.12
N THR A 143 7.36 -9.55 4.30
CA THR A 143 7.29 -8.24 4.98
C THR A 143 7.88 -8.41 6.37
N VAL A 144 9.07 -7.85 6.63
CA VAL A 144 9.62 -7.80 7.99
C VAL A 144 8.87 -6.71 8.75
N LEU A 145 7.68 -7.04 9.23
CA LEU A 145 7.01 -6.23 10.24
C LEU A 145 7.70 -6.54 11.56
N GLY A 146 8.73 -5.75 11.86
CA GLY A 146 9.11 -5.54 13.25
C GLY A 146 7.87 -5.04 13.97
N ARG A 147 7.28 -5.94 14.76
CA ARG A 147 6.24 -5.73 15.77
C ARG A 147 5.54 -4.37 15.61
N PHE A 148 4.38 -4.40 14.97
CA PHE A 148 3.48 -3.25 14.90
C PHE A 148 3.47 -2.53 16.24
N GLY A 149 3.88 -1.26 16.21
CA GLY A 149 4.00 -0.44 17.39
C GLY A 149 2.65 -0.36 18.09
N CYS A 150 2.49 -1.14 19.15
CA CYS A 150 1.61 -0.80 20.25
C CYS A 150 2.16 0.47 20.87
N SER A 151 1.70 1.63 20.40
CA SER A 151 1.58 2.76 21.30
C SER A 151 0.43 2.41 22.24
N ARG A 152 0.80 2.17 23.51
CA ARG A 152 -0.15 2.15 24.63
C ARG A 152 -0.90 3.48 24.70
#